data_AF-A0A950WNM1-F1
#
_entry.id   AF-A0A950WNM1-F1
#
_cell.length_a   1.000
_cell.length_b   1.000
_cell.length_c   1.000
_cell.angle_alpha   90.00
_cell.angle_beta   90.00
_cell.angle_gamma   90.00
#
_symmetry.space_group_name_H-M   'P 1'
#
loop_
_entity.id
_entity.type
_entity.pdbx_description
1 polymer ?
#
loop_
_entity_poly.entity_id
_entity_poly.type
_entity_poly.pdbx_seq_one_letter_code
_entity_poly.pdbx_strand_id
1 'polypeptide(L)'
;MPDSGHAINVQNLKKARDIAVAWGPTKYNPSHPDLKILSLTSQITAAEAALDAVQTAETPWRNATSAAEDAFAGLSSLVRRVERSAKASGLAPSFLEDLAAPARKVKGQRATPKKPVDNGDGTTPPADGGGTDGGGTPGGAGTGSASQMSRQQRIEHFDEMIGLLQSQAGYAPNETELTVAELQAQSTALQTLVDDVSAKLAPLNEKRNQRNSVLYADGTNVVNTGRLFKAYVQSAFGLKSPEWNQVKNLKFTDKTGS
;
A
#
# COMPACT_ATOMS: atom_id res chain seq x y z
N MET A 1 -11.55 0.39 -4.19
CA MET A 1 -12.45 0.08 -3.06
C MET A 1 -12.12 -1.27 -2.39
N PRO A 2 -11.03 -1.41 -1.62
CA PRO A 2 -10.67 -2.68 -0.96
C PRO A 2 -11.31 -2.88 0.43
N ASP A 3 -11.66 -1.82 1.18
CA ASP A 3 -12.15 -1.95 2.56
C ASP A 3 -13.65 -2.19 2.73
N SER A 4 -14.45 -2.03 1.67
CA SER A 4 -15.90 -2.22 1.77
C SER A 4 -16.28 -3.68 2.10
N GLY A 5 -15.56 -4.67 1.56
CA GLY A 5 -15.85 -6.09 1.79
C GLY A 5 -15.65 -6.55 3.23
N HIS A 6 -14.56 -6.09 3.87
CA HIS A 6 -14.23 -6.42 5.25
C HIS A 6 -15.30 -5.89 6.21
N ALA A 7 -15.64 -4.61 6.08
CA ALA A 7 -16.66 -3.96 6.89
C ALA A 7 -18.05 -4.59 6.67
N ILE A 8 -18.39 -4.98 5.43
CA ILE A 8 -19.68 -5.63 5.12
C ILE A 8 -19.82 -6.97 5.84
N ASN A 9 -18.77 -7.80 5.91
CA ASN A 9 -18.81 -9.06 6.65
C ASN A 9 -19.12 -8.83 8.14
N VAL A 10 -18.46 -7.86 8.77
CA VAL A 10 -18.68 -7.49 10.18
C VAL A 10 -20.09 -6.96 10.39
N GLN A 11 -20.57 -6.06 9.52
CA GLN A 11 -21.93 -5.52 9.57
C GLN A 11 -23.00 -6.62 9.40
N ASN A 12 -22.76 -7.59 8.53
CA ASN A 12 -23.70 -8.70 8.33
C ASN A 12 -23.72 -9.65 9.54
N LEU A 13 -22.59 -9.87 10.21
CA LEU A 13 -22.57 -10.64 11.46
C LEU A 13 -23.29 -9.89 12.59
N LYS A 14 -23.14 -8.57 12.66
CA LYS A 14 -23.87 -7.69 13.59
C LYS A 14 -25.39 -7.79 13.37
N LYS A 15 -25.85 -7.70 12.12
CA LYS A 15 -27.27 -7.92 11.78
C LYS A 15 -27.76 -9.31 12.18
N ALA A 16 -26.97 -10.36 11.95
CA ALA A 16 -27.31 -11.71 12.39
C ALA A 16 -27.47 -11.81 13.91
N ARG A 17 -26.53 -11.23 14.67
CA ARG A 17 -26.59 -11.15 16.14
C ARG A 17 -27.83 -10.38 16.60
N ASP A 18 -28.13 -9.24 16.00
CA ASP A 18 -29.28 -8.41 16.39
C ASP A 18 -30.62 -9.14 16.13
N ILE A 19 -30.72 -9.89 15.03
CA ILE A 19 -31.87 -10.77 14.73
C ILE A 19 -32.00 -11.87 15.80
N ALA A 20 -30.90 -12.53 16.16
CA ALA A 20 -30.88 -13.56 17.20
C ALA A 20 -31.30 -13.02 18.58
N VAL A 21 -30.87 -11.80 18.93
CA VAL A 21 -31.30 -11.10 20.15
C VAL A 21 -32.81 -10.83 20.10
N ALA A 22 -33.33 -10.33 18.97
CA ALA A 22 -34.76 -10.03 18.82
C ALA A 22 -35.65 -11.28 18.92
N TRP A 23 -35.16 -12.44 18.46
CA TRP A 23 -35.88 -13.71 18.61
C TRP A 23 -35.91 -14.22 20.06
N GLY A 24 -34.92 -13.86 20.87
CA GLY A 24 -34.81 -14.28 22.26
C GLY A 24 -34.45 -15.77 22.42
N PRO A 25 -34.18 -16.22 23.66
CA PRO A 25 -33.60 -17.55 23.92
C PRO A 25 -34.57 -18.71 23.67
N THR A 26 -35.88 -18.45 23.59
CA THR A 26 -36.89 -19.48 23.30
C THR A 26 -36.92 -19.86 21.83
N LYS A 27 -36.67 -18.90 20.93
CA LYS A 27 -36.60 -19.14 19.48
C LYS A 27 -35.18 -19.36 19.00
N TYR A 28 -34.20 -18.65 19.57
CA TYR A 28 -32.79 -18.78 19.21
C TYR A 28 -32.00 -19.51 20.30
N ASN A 29 -31.76 -20.80 20.08
CA ASN A 29 -31.02 -21.66 21.01
C ASN A 29 -30.08 -22.63 20.28
N PRO A 30 -28.99 -22.14 19.65
CA PRO A 30 -28.03 -23.00 18.98
C PRO A 30 -27.24 -23.83 19.99
N SER A 31 -26.94 -25.10 19.66
CA SER A 31 -26.03 -25.93 20.47
C SER A 31 -24.56 -25.55 20.27
N HIS A 32 -24.22 -24.99 19.10
CA HIS A 32 -22.86 -24.57 18.76
C HIS A 32 -22.41 -23.38 19.63
N PRO A 33 -21.26 -23.46 20.33
CA PRO A 33 -20.81 -22.42 21.26
C PRO A 33 -20.54 -21.07 20.58
N ASP A 34 -19.99 -21.06 19.36
CA ASP A 34 -19.68 -19.81 18.65
C ASP A 34 -20.92 -19.06 18.13
N LEU A 35 -22.07 -19.74 18.06
CA LEU A 35 -23.33 -19.12 17.68
C LEU A 35 -24.07 -18.52 18.88
N LYS A 36 -23.55 -18.65 20.11
CA LYS A 36 -24.17 -18.00 21.27
C LYS A 36 -24.04 -16.46 21.14
N ILE A 37 -25.05 -15.73 21.60
CA ILE A 37 -25.12 -14.26 21.49
C ILE A 37 -23.89 -13.57 22.08
N LEU A 38 -23.35 -14.07 23.19
CA LEU A 38 -22.12 -13.56 23.80
C LEU A 38 -20.90 -13.78 22.91
N SER A 39 -20.74 -14.98 22.34
CA SER A 39 -19.66 -15.31 21.42
C SER A 39 -19.71 -14.45 20.15
N LEU A 40 -20.90 -14.30 19.56
CA LEU A 40 -21.12 -13.41 18.40
C LEU A 40 -20.74 -11.96 18.73
N THR A 41 -21.14 -11.47 19.90
CA THR A 41 -20.83 -10.10 20.33
C THR A 41 -19.33 -9.90 20.52
N SER A 42 -18.64 -10.84 21.19
CA SER A 42 -17.19 -10.79 21.36
C SER A 42 -16.46 -10.80 20.02
N GLN A 43 -16.88 -11.65 19.09
CA GLN A 43 -16.29 -11.74 17.76
C GLN A 43 -16.50 -10.46 16.94
N ILE A 44 -17.68 -9.84 17.01
CA ILE A 44 -17.96 -8.55 16.37
C ILE A 44 -17.05 -7.46 16.93
N THR A 45 -16.92 -7.36 18.25
CA THR A 45 -16.05 -6.35 18.90
C THR A 45 -14.58 -6.54 18.49
N ALA A 46 -14.09 -7.78 18.46
CA ALA A 46 -12.73 -8.07 18.00
C ALA A 46 -12.53 -7.69 16.52
N ALA A 47 -13.53 -7.93 15.68
CA ALA A 47 -13.47 -7.58 14.26
C ALA A 47 -13.53 -6.07 14.02
N GLU A 48 -14.38 -5.33 14.74
CA GLU A 48 -14.44 -3.86 14.70
C GLU A 48 -13.09 -3.27 15.14
N ALA A 49 -12.52 -3.75 16.26
CA ALA A 49 -11.20 -3.32 16.72
C ALA A 49 -10.07 -3.61 15.71
N ALA A 50 -10.12 -4.74 15.03
CA ALA A 50 -9.12 -5.08 14.01
C ALA A 50 -9.24 -4.20 12.74
N LEU A 51 -10.45 -3.77 12.37
CA LEU A 51 -10.65 -2.79 11.30
C LEU A 51 -10.05 -1.43 11.68
N ASP A 52 -10.36 -0.94 12.89
CA ASP A 52 -9.86 0.35 13.39
C ASP A 52 -8.33 0.37 13.51
N ALA A 53 -7.73 -0.75 13.93
CA ALA A 53 -6.28 -0.89 14.03
C ALA A 53 -5.57 -0.78 12.66
N VAL A 54 -6.18 -1.31 11.59
CA VAL A 54 -5.64 -1.14 10.23
C VAL A 54 -5.72 0.32 9.80
N GLN A 55 -6.88 0.96 9.99
CA GLN A 55 -7.07 2.36 9.61
C GLN A 55 -6.10 3.29 10.37
N THR A 56 -5.87 3.02 11.65
CA THR A 56 -4.92 3.76 12.47
C THR A 56 -3.47 3.59 11.98
N ALA A 57 -3.08 2.38 11.58
CA ALA A 57 -1.74 2.11 11.06
C ALA A 57 -1.52 2.61 9.62
N GLU A 58 -2.60 2.84 8.87
CA GLU A 58 -2.52 3.33 7.49
C GLU A 58 -2.13 4.80 7.42
N THR A 59 -2.60 5.65 8.34
CA THR A 59 -2.31 7.09 8.32
C THR A 59 -0.81 7.40 8.36
N PRO A 60 0.00 6.86 9.30
CA PRO A 60 1.46 7.09 9.31
C PRO A 60 2.14 6.62 8.03
N TRP A 61 1.74 5.46 7.49
CA TRP A 61 2.31 4.94 6.25
C TRP A 61 2.00 5.84 5.04
N ARG A 62 0.76 6.35 4.94
CA ARG A 62 0.40 7.32 3.89
C ARG A 62 1.21 8.60 4.00
N ASN A 63 1.35 9.14 5.21
CA ASN A 63 2.11 10.37 5.44
C ASN A 63 3.60 10.19 5.06
N ALA A 64 4.22 9.08 5.47
CA ALA A 64 5.60 8.77 5.09
C ALA A 64 5.74 8.63 3.57
N THR A 65 4.77 7.97 2.91
CA THR A 65 4.77 7.79 1.46
C THR A 65 4.69 9.14 0.74
N SER A 66 3.79 10.03 1.16
CA SER A 66 3.66 11.37 0.59
C SER A 66 4.93 12.21 0.81
N ALA A 67 5.52 12.16 2.00
CA ALA A 67 6.77 12.88 2.28
C ALA A 67 7.93 12.41 1.38
N ALA A 68 8.03 11.10 1.14
CA ALA A 68 8.98 10.56 0.18
C ALA A 68 8.66 11.01 -1.25
N GLU A 69 7.41 10.94 -1.70
CA GLU A 69 7.00 11.40 -3.04
C GLU A 69 7.38 12.87 -3.29
N ASP A 70 7.09 13.74 -2.32
CA ASP A 70 7.40 15.17 -2.37
C ASP A 70 8.92 15.41 -2.48
N ALA A 71 9.72 14.71 -1.67
CA ALA A 71 11.18 14.84 -1.70
C ALA A 71 11.78 14.38 -3.04
N PHE A 72 11.22 13.34 -3.66
CA PHE A 72 11.69 12.82 -4.95
C PHE A 72 11.22 13.64 -6.16
N ALA A 73 10.22 14.51 -6.00
CA ALA A 73 9.73 15.39 -7.07
C ALA A 73 10.79 16.42 -7.52
N GLY A 74 11.57 16.95 -6.58
CA GLY A 74 12.63 17.94 -6.86
C GLY A 74 13.93 17.35 -7.42
N LEU A 75 14.15 16.05 -7.24
CA LEU A 75 15.45 15.40 -7.50
C LEU A 75 15.89 15.53 -8.96
N SER A 76 14.98 15.36 -9.92
CA SER A 76 15.30 15.47 -11.35
C SER A 76 15.76 16.87 -11.76
N SER A 77 15.21 17.91 -11.12
CA SER A 77 15.60 19.30 -11.35
C SER A 77 17.00 19.57 -10.78
N LEU A 78 17.27 19.10 -9.57
CA LEU A 78 18.58 19.21 -8.92
C LEU A 78 19.67 18.53 -9.77
N VAL A 79 19.45 17.28 -10.19
CA VAL A 79 20.39 16.54 -11.05
C VAL A 79 20.72 17.30 -12.34
N ARG A 80 19.71 17.92 -12.97
CA ARG A 80 19.94 18.74 -14.16
C ARG A 80 20.83 19.95 -13.86
N ARG A 81 20.64 20.60 -12.72
CA ARG A 81 21.49 21.74 -12.30
C ARG A 81 22.92 21.30 -12.02
N VAL A 82 23.09 20.13 -11.40
CA VAL A 82 24.40 19.51 -11.18
C VAL A 82 25.12 19.26 -12.51
N GLU A 83 24.44 18.66 -13.51
CA GLU A 83 25.00 18.47 -14.86
C GLU A 83 25.45 19.80 -15.50
N ARG A 84 24.68 20.89 -15.31
CA ARG A 84 25.04 22.22 -15.83
C ARG A 84 26.21 22.85 -15.10
N SER A 85 26.26 22.70 -13.77
CA SER A 85 27.36 23.17 -12.94
C SER A 85 28.67 22.45 -13.30
N ALA A 86 28.65 21.11 -13.44
CA ALA A 86 29.80 20.33 -13.87
C ALA A 86 30.34 20.78 -15.24
N LYS A 87 29.44 21.10 -16.17
CA LYS A 87 29.82 21.69 -17.48
C LYS A 87 30.44 23.08 -17.33
N ALA A 88 29.88 23.94 -16.47
CA ALA A 88 30.38 25.30 -16.24
C ALA A 88 31.75 25.31 -15.55
N SER A 89 32.05 24.28 -14.74
CA SER A 89 33.36 24.06 -14.12
C SER A 89 34.48 23.69 -15.10
N GLY A 90 34.17 23.51 -16.40
CA GLY A 90 35.18 23.21 -17.42
C GLY A 90 35.75 21.80 -17.33
N LEU A 91 35.03 20.86 -16.72
CA LEU A 91 35.46 19.46 -16.63
C LEU A 91 35.55 18.82 -18.03
N ALA A 92 36.41 17.80 -18.15
CA ALA A 92 36.68 17.14 -19.42
C ALA A 92 35.40 16.59 -20.07
N PRO A 93 35.25 16.64 -21.41
CA PRO A 93 34.08 16.10 -22.10
C PRO A 93 33.79 14.63 -21.76
N SER A 94 34.83 13.80 -21.65
CA SER A 94 34.69 12.39 -21.26
C SER A 94 34.09 12.22 -19.87
N PHE A 95 34.47 13.07 -18.91
CA PHE A 95 33.88 13.05 -17.57
C PHE A 95 32.40 13.45 -17.60
N LEU A 96 32.01 14.43 -18.42
CA LEU A 96 30.61 14.84 -18.55
C LEU A 96 29.76 13.72 -19.18
N GLU A 97 30.34 12.89 -20.06
CA GLU A 97 29.69 11.70 -20.61
C GLU A 97 29.48 10.61 -19.54
N ASP A 98 30.51 10.36 -18.73
CA ASP A 98 30.44 9.42 -17.60
C ASP A 98 29.38 9.86 -16.57
N LEU A 99 29.30 11.16 -16.28
CA LEU A 99 28.30 11.74 -15.37
C LEU A 99 26.87 11.64 -15.91
N ALA A 100 26.67 11.69 -17.23
CA ALA A 100 25.34 11.70 -17.85
C ALA A 100 24.59 10.36 -17.70
N ALA A 101 25.30 9.24 -17.59
CA ALA A 101 24.69 7.92 -17.42
C ALA A 101 23.94 7.76 -16.08
N PRO A 102 24.58 7.94 -14.90
CA PRO A 102 23.87 7.89 -13.62
C PRO A 102 22.82 9.00 -13.52
N ALA A 103 23.11 10.22 -14.00
CA ALA A 103 22.14 11.32 -14.00
C ALA A 103 20.82 10.98 -14.73
N ARG A 104 20.88 10.32 -15.90
CA ARG A 104 19.68 9.84 -16.61
C ARG A 104 18.87 8.85 -15.78
N LYS A 105 19.53 7.92 -15.09
CA LYS A 105 18.86 6.93 -14.24
C LYS A 105 18.18 7.56 -13.03
N VAL A 106 18.82 8.54 -12.36
CA VAL A 106 18.20 9.29 -11.25
C VAL A 106 16.91 10.00 -11.69
N LYS A 107 16.91 10.55 -12.91
CA LYS A 107 15.76 11.22 -13.54
C LYS A 107 14.65 10.26 -14.00
N GLY A 108 14.85 8.94 -13.91
CA GLY A 108 13.93 7.93 -14.45
C GLY A 108 13.92 7.88 -15.99
N GLN A 109 14.94 8.42 -16.65
CA GLN A 109 15.04 8.46 -18.11
C GLN A 109 15.79 7.23 -18.63
N ARG A 110 15.21 6.54 -19.63
CA ARG A 110 15.87 5.43 -20.32
C ARG A 110 16.99 5.93 -21.24
N ALA A 111 18.03 5.10 -21.42
CA ALA A 111 19.16 5.39 -22.33
C ALA A 111 18.73 5.48 -23.80
N THR A 112 17.78 4.63 -24.20
CA THR A 112 17.11 4.72 -25.50
C THR A 112 15.66 5.18 -25.28
N PRO A 113 15.22 6.30 -25.88
CA PRO A 113 13.81 6.63 -25.94
C PRO A 113 13.03 5.49 -26.59
N LYS A 114 11.83 5.17 -26.08
CA LYS A 114 10.92 4.28 -26.81
C LYS A 114 10.65 4.93 -28.17
N LYS A 115 10.83 4.20 -29.27
CA LYS A 115 10.38 4.66 -30.60
C LYS A 115 8.91 5.07 -30.45
N PRO A 116 8.48 6.26 -30.90
CA PRO A 116 7.07 6.59 -30.93
C PRO A 116 6.37 5.51 -31.74
N VAL A 117 5.47 4.77 -31.11
CA VAL A 117 4.40 4.13 -31.87
C VAL A 117 3.49 5.28 -32.26
N ASP A 118 3.44 5.55 -33.56
CA ASP A 118 2.50 6.50 -34.14
C ASP A 118 1.08 5.98 -33.91
N ASN A 119 0.50 6.37 -32.78
CA ASN A 119 -0.93 6.45 -32.63
C ASN A 119 -1.20 7.95 -32.69
N GLY A 120 -1.57 8.42 -33.89
CA GLY A 120 -1.95 9.81 -34.14
C GLY A 120 -3.10 10.24 -33.25
N ASP A 121 -2.78 10.71 -32.05
CA ASP A 121 -3.54 11.70 -31.30
C ASP A 121 -2.58 12.41 -30.34
N GLY A 122 -2.61 13.74 -30.35
CA GLY A 122 -1.64 14.63 -29.71
C GLY A 122 -1.76 14.67 -28.19
N THR A 123 -1.58 13.54 -27.52
CA THR A 123 -1.48 13.48 -26.06
C THR A 123 -0.08 13.04 -25.65
N THR A 124 0.50 13.82 -24.74
CA THR A 124 1.75 13.52 -24.02
C THR A 124 1.74 12.07 -23.52
N PRO A 125 2.79 11.25 -23.76
CA PRO A 125 2.86 9.91 -23.21
C PRO A 125 2.81 9.97 -21.68
N PRO A 126 2.00 9.15 -21.00
CA PRO A 126 1.97 9.10 -19.55
C PRO A 126 3.35 8.72 -19.02
N ALA A 127 3.79 9.43 -17.98
CA ALA A 127 4.83 8.95 -17.10
C ALA A 127 4.43 7.55 -16.59
N ASP A 128 5.30 6.56 -16.82
CA ASP A 128 5.08 5.20 -16.32
C ASP A 128 4.87 5.24 -14.80
N GLY A 129 3.69 4.78 -14.37
CA GLY A 129 3.49 4.26 -13.01
C GLY A 129 2.54 5.02 -12.08
N GLY A 130 1.64 5.86 -12.57
CA GLY A 130 0.56 6.45 -11.77
C GLY A 130 -0.81 5.77 -11.99
N GLY A 131 -0.83 4.44 -12.12
CA GLY A 131 -2.07 3.69 -12.28
C GLY A 131 -2.88 3.68 -10.98
N THR A 132 -3.84 4.58 -10.88
CA THR A 132 -5.01 4.41 -10.03
C THR A 132 -5.81 3.19 -10.52
N ASP A 133 -6.25 2.40 -9.55
CA ASP A 133 -7.26 1.34 -9.61
C ASP A 133 -6.87 -0.06 -10.08
N GLY A 134 -7.17 -1.03 -9.19
CA GLY A 134 -7.73 -2.32 -9.60
C GLY A 134 -6.98 -3.56 -9.15
N GLY A 135 -7.39 -4.09 -7.98
CA GLY A 135 -7.52 -5.51 -7.64
C GLY A 135 -6.61 -6.57 -8.28
N GLY A 136 -5.89 -7.30 -7.42
CA GLY A 136 -5.46 -8.67 -7.73
C GLY A 136 -4.30 -9.19 -6.88
N THR A 137 -4.58 -10.23 -6.08
CA THR A 137 -3.66 -11.17 -5.38
C THR A 137 -3.57 -11.00 -3.85
N PRO A 138 -3.92 -12.04 -3.07
CA PRO A 138 -3.78 -12.06 -1.62
C PRO A 138 -2.32 -12.31 -1.24
N GLY A 139 -1.53 -11.24 -1.22
CA GLY A 139 -0.10 -11.33 -0.91
C GLY A 139 0.63 -9.99 -0.91
N GLY A 140 0.03 -8.97 -0.28
CA GLY A 140 0.66 -7.82 0.40
C GLY A 140 1.85 -7.01 -0.15
N ALA A 141 2.48 -7.32 -1.29
CA ALA A 141 3.80 -6.78 -1.63
C ALA A 141 3.94 -6.11 -3.01
N GLY A 142 2.97 -6.25 -3.93
CA GLY A 142 3.22 -5.97 -5.35
C GLY A 142 3.49 -4.51 -5.73
N THR A 143 2.72 -3.55 -5.22
CA THR A 143 2.79 -2.16 -5.70
C THR A 143 3.68 -1.26 -4.84
N GLY A 144 3.61 -1.41 -3.52
CA GLY A 144 4.47 -0.67 -2.58
C GLY A 144 5.94 -1.05 -2.70
N SER A 145 6.24 -2.35 -2.80
CA SER A 145 7.64 -2.82 -2.89
C SER A 145 8.30 -2.39 -4.19
N ALA A 146 7.58 -2.45 -5.31
CA ALA A 146 8.11 -2.01 -6.60
C ALA A 146 8.48 -0.51 -6.58
N SER A 147 7.62 0.33 -6.00
CA SER A 147 7.91 1.76 -5.84
C SER A 147 9.05 2.05 -4.87
N GLN A 148 9.19 1.27 -3.78
CA GLN A 148 10.36 1.41 -2.89
C GLN A 148 11.66 1.02 -3.57
N MET A 149 11.67 -0.12 -4.26
CA MET A 149 12.86 -0.57 -5.00
C MET A 149 13.26 0.46 -6.06
N SER A 150 12.29 1.07 -6.75
CA SER A 150 12.53 2.15 -7.70
C SER A 150 13.14 3.40 -7.03
N ARG A 151 12.63 3.81 -5.86
CA ARG A 151 13.21 4.92 -5.08
C ARG A 151 14.65 4.62 -4.63
N GLN A 152 14.89 3.41 -4.13
CA GLN A 152 16.22 2.97 -3.71
C GLN A 152 17.22 3.01 -4.88
N GLN A 153 16.84 2.50 -6.04
CA GLN A 153 17.67 2.55 -7.26
C GLN A 153 18.01 4.00 -7.67
N ARG A 154 17.06 4.94 -7.53
CA ARG A 154 17.31 6.36 -7.82
C ARG A 154 18.31 6.98 -6.85
N ILE A 155 18.32 6.57 -5.57
CA ILE A 155 19.32 6.98 -4.58
C ILE A 155 20.69 6.40 -4.92
N GLU A 156 20.77 5.11 -5.23
CA GLU A 156 22.03 4.45 -5.63
C GLU A 156 22.69 5.15 -6.82
N HIS A 157 21.91 5.50 -7.85
CA HIS A 157 22.43 6.26 -8.99
C HIS A 157 22.78 7.72 -8.66
N PHE A 158 22.14 8.30 -7.65
CA PHE A 158 22.49 9.64 -7.18
C PHE A 158 23.82 9.61 -6.44
N ASP A 159 24.07 8.58 -5.62
CA ASP A 159 25.36 8.34 -4.96
C ASP A 159 26.48 8.05 -5.96
N GLU A 160 26.21 7.26 -7.01
CA GLU A 160 27.14 7.06 -8.14
C GLU A 160 27.57 8.41 -8.76
N MET A 161 26.59 9.29 -9.02
CA MET A 161 26.86 10.62 -9.57
C MET A 161 27.66 11.50 -8.61
N ILE A 162 27.34 11.48 -7.31
CA ILE A 162 28.08 12.20 -6.27
C ILE A 162 29.53 11.72 -6.19
N GLY A 163 29.76 10.41 -6.25
CA GLY A 163 31.11 9.82 -6.24
C GLY A 163 31.98 10.28 -7.41
N LEU A 164 31.39 10.40 -8.61
CA LEU A 164 32.08 10.96 -9.78
C LEU A 164 32.47 12.43 -9.55
N LEU A 165 31.58 13.25 -9.02
CA LEU A 165 31.86 14.66 -8.75
C LEU A 165 32.93 14.84 -7.68
N GLN A 166 32.89 14.02 -6.63
CA GLN A 166 33.89 14.02 -5.56
C GLN A 166 35.29 13.65 -6.08
N SER A 167 35.38 12.87 -7.15
CA SER A 167 36.66 12.51 -7.77
C SER A 167 37.30 13.64 -8.59
N GLN A 168 36.60 14.75 -8.81
CA GLN A 168 37.07 15.86 -9.65
C GLN A 168 37.32 17.12 -8.82
N ALA A 169 38.60 17.43 -8.60
CA ALA A 169 39.00 18.66 -7.89
C ALA A 169 38.50 19.96 -8.57
N GLY A 170 38.21 19.91 -9.88
CA GLY A 170 37.66 21.04 -10.63
C GLY A 170 36.17 21.32 -10.35
N TYR A 171 35.44 20.40 -9.70
CA TYR A 171 34.05 20.62 -9.34
C TYR A 171 33.93 21.40 -8.02
N ALA A 172 33.86 22.73 -8.11
CA ALA A 172 33.76 23.64 -6.96
C ALA A 172 32.65 24.70 -7.18
N PRO A 173 31.37 24.31 -7.11
CA PRO A 173 30.26 25.26 -7.26
C PRO A 173 30.17 26.25 -6.09
N ASN A 174 29.66 27.44 -6.38
CA ASN A 174 29.40 28.47 -5.35
C ASN A 174 28.00 28.32 -4.73
N GLU A 175 27.08 27.71 -5.46
CA GLU A 175 25.73 27.42 -5.00
C GLU A 175 25.76 26.26 -4.00
N THR A 176 25.39 26.55 -2.75
CA THR A 176 25.45 25.59 -1.64
C THR A 176 24.79 24.25 -1.97
N GLU A 177 23.59 24.26 -2.57
CA GLU A 177 22.84 23.06 -2.95
C GLU A 177 23.50 22.18 -4.01
N LEU A 178 24.51 22.68 -4.71
CA LEU A 178 25.25 21.93 -5.73
C LEU A 178 26.58 21.38 -5.20
N THR A 179 26.99 21.76 -3.99
CA THR A 179 28.22 21.25 -3.40
C THR A 179 28.11 19.76 -3.10
N VAL A 180 29.23 19.02 -3.18
CA VAL A 180 29.27 17.57 -2.88
C VAL A 180 28.72 17.28 -1.48
N ALA A 181 29.04 18.12 -0.50
CA ALA A 181 28.54 17.96 0.87
C ALA A 181 27.01 18.05 0.94
N GLU A 182 26.40 19.02 0.26
CA GLU A 182 24.95 19.18 0.28
C GLU A 182 24.24 18.10 -0.55
N LEU A 183 24.84 17.63 -1.65
CA LEU A 183 24.31 16.49 -2.41
C LEU A 183 24.34 15.20 -1.56
N GLN A 184 25.39 14.96 -0.76
CA GLN A 184 25.46 13.86 0.18
C GLN A 184 24.42 13.98 1.31
N ALA A 185 24.21 15.19 1.83
CA ALA A 185 23.15 15.46 2.80
C ALA A 185 21.76 15.17 2.21
N GLN A 186 21.51 15.58 0.96
CA GLN A 186 20.28 15.30 0.24
C GLN A 186 20.08 13.80 0.01
N SER A 187 21.13 13.05 -0.35
CA SER A 187 21.06 11.59 -0.52
C SER A 187 20.67 10.90 0.79
N THR A 188 21.33 11.29 1.90
CA THR A 188 21.03 10.79 3.25
C THR A 188 19.58 11.09 3.66
N ALA A 189 19.08 12.29 3.34
CA ALA A 189 17.70 12.67 3.62
C ALA A 189 16.69 11.82 2.83
N LEU A 190 16.97 11.54 1.55
CA LEU A 190 16.14 10.67 0.71
C LEU A 190 16.13 9.23 1.25
N GLN A 191 17.29 8.69 1.64
CA GLN A 191 17.38 7.36 2.24
C GLN A 191 16.55 7.27 3.52
N THR A 192 16.66 8.27 4.40
CA THR A 192 15.88 8.33 5.65
C THR A 192 14.37 8.27 5.39
N LEU A 193 13.88 8.97 4.36
CA LEU A 193 12.47 8.95 3.99
C LEU A 193 12.03 7.58 3.43
N VAL A 194 12.85 6.95 2.58
CA VAL A 194 12.59 5.60 2.05
C VAL A 194 12.53 4.56 3.17
N ASP A 195 13.45 4.66 4.13
CA ASP A 195 13.51 3.80 5.30
C ASP A 195 12.29 4.00 6.21
N ASP A 196 11.84 5.24 6.42
CA ASP A 196 10.64 5.51 7.22
C ASP A 196 9.38 4.90 6.60
N VAL A 197 9.21 4.98 5.27
CA VAL A 197 8.06 4.31 4.63
C VAL A 197 8.10 2.80 4.86
N SER A 198 9.28 2.19 4.74
CA SER A 198 9.46 0.76 5.00
C SER A 198 9.17 0.41 6.47
N ALA A 199 9.63 1.24 7.39
CA ALA A 199 9.38 1.11 8.82
C ALA A 199 7.89 1.25 9.19
N LYS A 200 7.12 2.10 8.50
CA LYS A 200 5.66 2.22 8.69
C LYS A 200 4.86 1.12 8.01
N LEU A 201 5.37 0.54 6.92
CA LEU A 201 4.69 -0.52 6.19
C LEU A 201 4.62 -1.83 6.98
N ALA A 202 5.66 -2.19 7.74
CA ALA A 202 5.69 -3.42 8.52
C ALA A 202 4.56 -3.50 9.58
N PRO A 203 4.36 -2.48 10.46
CA PRO A 203 3.22 -2.43 11.37
C PRO A 203 1.86 -2.49 10.67
N LEU A 204 1.69 -1.80 9.53
CA LEU A 204 0.45 -1.83 8.75
C LEU A 204 0.15 -3.25 8.23
N ASN A 205 1.17 -3.94 7.71
CA ASN A 205 1.01 -5.32 7.24
C ASN A 205 0.64 -6.27 8.38
N GLU A 206 1.24 -6.09 9.56
CA GLU A 206 0.87 -6.86 10.74
C GLU A 206 -0.59 -6.63 11.15
N LYS A 207 -1.07 -5.37 11.15
CA LYS A 207 -2.49 -5.09 11.41
C LYS A 207 -3.42 -5.69 10.36
N ARG A 208 -3.02 -5.68 9.09
CA ARG A 208 -3.76 -6.35 8.01
C ARG A 208 -3.80 -7.86 8.22
N ASN A 209 -2.72 -8.48 8.70
CA ASN A 209 -2.68 -9.91 9.02
C ASN A 209 -3.60 -10.25 10.19
N GLN A 210 -3.54 -9.48 11.28
CA GLN A 210 -4.42 -9.65 12.45
C GLN A 210 -5.90 -9.54 12.06
N ARG A 211 -6.27 -8.52 11.28
CA ARG A 211 -7.62 -8.39 10.71
C ARG A 211 -7.99 -9.59 9.86
N ASN A 212 -7.10 -10.04 8.97
CA ASN A 212 -7.38 -11.19 8.14
C ASN A 212 -7.57 -12.47 8.96
N SER A 213 -6.84 -12.62 10.06
CA SER A 213 -7.01 -13.73 10.99
C SER A 213 -8.44 -13.74 11.52
N VAL A 214 -8.90 -12.62 12.10
CA VAL A 214 -10.25 -12.53 12.68
C VAL A 214 -11.36 -12.74 11.64
N LEU A 215 -11.17 -12.21 10.42
CA LEU A 215 -12.22 -12.24 9.40
C LEU A 215 -12.25 -13.53 8.56
N TYR A 216 -11.10 -14.18 8.36
CA TYR A 216 -10.94 -15.19 7.30
C TYR A 216 -10.13 -16.42 7.69
N ALA A 217 -9.25 -16.34 8.68
CA ALA A 217 -8.43 -17.48 9.08
C ALA A 217 -9.03 -18.14 10.32
N ASP A 218 -8.95 -19.47 10.39
CA ASP A 218 -9.47 -20.33 11.46
C ASP A 218 -10.95 -20.74 11.32
N GLY A 219 -11.32 -21.89 11.90
CA GLY A 219 -12.69 -22.41 11.89
C GLY A 219 -13.71 -21.50 12.60
N THR A 220 -13.25 -20.52 13.37
CA THR A 220 -14.07 -19.57 14.14
C THR A 220 -13.90 -18.13 13.67
N ASN A 221 -13.70 -17.91 12.36
CA ASN A 221 -13.64 -16.58 11.77
C ASN A 221 -15.03 -16.00 11.47
N VAL A 222 -15.12 -14.67 11.25
CA VAL A 222 -16.40 -13.97 11.02
C VAL A 222 -17.19 -14.56 9.85
N VAL A 223 -16.51 -14.91 8.75
CA VAL A 223 -17.17 -15.47 7.57
C VAL A 223 -17.75 -16.85 7.88
N ASN A 224 -16.99 -17.72 8.54
CA ASN A 224 -17.46 -19.06 8.89
C ASN A 224 -18.57 -19.02 9.93
N THR A 225 -18.45 -18.20 10.98
CA THR A 225 -19.51 -18.00 11.97
C THR A 225 -20.79 -17.52 11.30
N GLY A 226 -20.71 -16.57 10.37
CA GLY A 226 -21.87 -16.10 9.60
C GLY A 226 -22.53 -17.20 8.75
N ARG A 227 -21.72 -18.08 8.14
CA ARG A 227 -22.22 -19.24 7.38
C ARG A 227 -22.89 -20.27 8.30
N LEU A 228 -22.26 -20.59 9.43
CA LEU A 228 -22.82 -21.49 10.45
C LEU A 228 -24.12 -20.95 11.04
N PHE A 229 -24.20 -19.64 11.27
CA PHE A 229 -25.42 -18.97 11.72
C PHE A 229 -26.57 -19.22 10.73
N LYS A 230 -26.32 -19.03 9.43
CA LYS A 230 -27.32 -19.28 8.39
C LYS A 230 -27.74 -20.75 8.34
N ALA A 231 -26.78 -21.68 8.43
CA ALA A 231 -27.05 -23.11 8.46
C ALA A 231 -27.92 -23.50 9.67
N TYR A 232 -27.64 -22.93 10.84
CA TYR A 232 -28.46 -23.10 12.03
C TYR A 232 -29.91 -22.63 11.78
N VAL A 233 -30.11 -21.42 11.27
CA VAL A 233 -31.45 -20.90 10.99
C VAL A 233 -32.21 -21.79 9.99
N GLN A 234 -31.53 -22.28 8.95
CA GLN A 234 -32.13 -23.22 8.00
C GLN A 234 -32.54 -24.53 8.68
N SER A 235 -31.70 -25.08 9.58
CA SER A 235 -32.00 -26.32 10.29
C SER A 235 -33.14 -26.18 11.32
N ALA A 236 -33.20 -25.04 12.02
CA ALA A 236 -34.15 -24.83 13.11
C ALA A 236 -35.55 -24.44 12.61
N PHE A 237 -35.64 -23.69 11.50
CA PHE A 237 -36.89 -23.11 11.02
C PHE A 237 -37.29 -23.57 9.61
N GLY A 238 -36.35 -24.09 8.82
CA GLY A 238 -36.58 -24.51 7.44
C GLY A 238 -36.48 -23.38 6.40
N LEU A 239 -36.24 -23.76 5.14
CA LEU A 239 -35.93 -22.86 4.01
C LEU A 239 -37.08 -21.95 3.55
N LYS A 240 -38.31 -22.20 3.99
CA LYS A 240 -39.50 -21.40 3.62
C LYS A 240 -40.00 -20.52 4.77
N SER A 241 -39.30 -20.51 5.91
CA SER A 241 -39.72 -19.80 7.11
C SER A 241 -39.59 -18.27 7.00
N PRO A 242 -40.43 -17.50 7.72
CA PRO A 242 -40.20 -16.07 7.94
C PRO A 242 -38.81 -15.77 8.53
N GLU A 243 -38.30 -16.64 9.40
CA GLU A 243 -37.00 -16.52 10.05
C GLU A 243 -35.85 -16.62 9.04
N TRP A 244 -35.91 -17.61 8.13
CA TRP A 244 -34.94 -17.70 7.03
C TRP A 244 -34.97 -16.46 6.13
N ASN A 245 -36.16 -15.92 5.85
CA ASN A 245 -36.30 -14.72 5.02
C ASN A 245 -35.60 -13.48 5.61
N GLN A 246 -35.45 -13.38 6.93
CA GLN A 246 -34.73 -12.28 7.59
C GLN A 246 -33.22 -12.36 7.37
N VAL A 247 -32.67 -13.57 7.21
CA VAL A 247 -31.21 -13.80 7.20
C VAL A 247 -30.66 -14.21 5.84
N LYS A 248 -31.51 -14.65 4.89
CA LYS A 248 -31.07 -15.24 3.61
C LYS A 248 -30.15 -14.34 2.79
N ASN A 249 -30.38 -13.02 2.85
CA ASN A 249 -29.64 -12.02 2.09
C ASN A 249 -28.35 -11.54 2.78
N LEU A 250 -28.06 -11.99 4.01
CA LEU A 250 -26.77 -11.73 4.66
C LEU A 250 -25.69 -12.52 3.91
N LYS A 251 -24.70 -11.82 3.37
CA LYS A 251 -23.60 -12.39 2.57
C LYS A 251 -22.30 -12.34 3.36
N PHE A 252 -21.62 -13.48 3.40
CA PHE A 252 -20.32 -13.63 4.03
C PHE A 252 -19.33 -14.13 2.98
N THR A 253 -18.47 -13.23 2.53
CA THR A 253 -17.56 -13.46 1.41
C THR A 253 -16.15 -13.66 1.94
N ASP A 254 -15.45 -14.67 1.44
CA ASP A 254 -14.04 -14.88 1.78
C ASP A 254 -13.17 -13.71 1.30
N LYS A 255 -11.93 -13.66 1.78
CA LYS A 255 -10.92 -12.74 1.25
C LYS A 255 -10.78 -13.02 -0.24
N THR A 256 -11.00 -12.02 -1.08
CA THR A 256 -11.07 -12.18 -2.54
C THR A 256 -9.92 -13.04 -3.09
N GLY A 257 -10.33 -14.08 -3.80
CA GLY A 257 -9.53 -15.09 -4.48
C GLY A 257 -10.44 -16.12 -5.13
N SER A 258 -11.31 -15.67 -6.03
CA SER A 258 -12.01 -16.51 -7.03
C SER A 258 -12.13 -15.72 -8.31
#